data_AF-A0A6B3IBB4-F1
#
_entry.id   AF-A0A6B3IBB4-F1
#
_cell.length_a   1.000
_cell.length_b   1.000
_cell.length_c   1.000
_cell.angle_alpha   90.00
_cell.angle_beta   90.00
_cell.angle_gamma   90.00
#
_symmetry.space_group_name_H-M   'P 1'
#
loop_
_entity.id
_entity.type
_entity.pdbx_description
1 polymer ?
#
loop_
_entity_poly.entity_id
_entity_poly.type
_entity_poly.pdbx_seq_one_letter_code
_entity_poly.pdbx_strand_id
1 'polypeptide(L)'
;YNFADIDPSQADAAKKAGLDVFVQPGFNAANLSLNVNKAPFDNDKVVEAVRHAVNREEFVQKLTFGYGEATDQPFPKGYVAYDP
;
A
#
# COMPACT_ATOMS: atom_id res chain seq x y z
N TYR A 1 20.55 17.46 -3.11
CA TYR A 1 20.87 16.04 -2.97
C TYR A 1 20.63 15.35 -4.30
N ASN A 2 21.47 14.38 -4.67
CA ASN A 2 21.31 13.59 -5.89
C ASN A 2 20.72 12.25 -5.48
N PHE A 3 19.41 12.07 -5.70
CA PHE A 3 18.69 10.85 -5.35
C PHE A 3 18.41 10.04 -6.62
N ALA A 4 18.42 8.72 -6.48
CA ALA A 4 17.92 7.80 -7.49
C ALA A 4 16.85 6.93 -6.84
N ASP A 5 15.69 6.85 -7.47
CA ASP A 5 14.62 5.98 -7.00
C ASP A 5 14.97 4.53 -7.31
N ILE A 6 14.66 3.64 -6.36
CA ILE A 6 14.82 2.19 -6.50
C ILE A 6 13.52 1.50 -6.12
N ASP A 7 13.29 0.32 -6.67
CA ASP A 7 12.14 -0.49 -6.28
C ASP A 7 12.33 -1.02 -4.84
N PRO A 8 11.26 -1.17 -4.02
CA PRO A 8 11.36 -1.72 -2.67
C PRO A 8 12.10 -3.07 -2.58
N SER A 9 11.97 -3.91 -3.61
CA SER A 9 12.67 -5.20 -3.70
C SER A 9 14.21 -5.06 -3.73
N GLN A 10 14.72 -3.91 -4.15
CA GLN A 10 16.14 -3.62 -4.28
C GLN A 10 16.75 -3.04 -3.00
N ALA A 11 15.93 -2.59 -2.04
CA ALA A 11 16.39 -1.83 -0.89
C ALA A 11 17.33 -2.62 0.04
N ASP A 12 17.08 -3.92 0.24
CA ASP A 12 17.98 -4.78 1.05
C ASP A 12 19.35 -4.97 0.37
N ALA A 13 19.36 -5.20 -0.95
CA ALA A 13 20.60 -5.31 -1.72
C ALA A 13 21.40 -4.00 -1.72
N ALA A 14 20.73 -2.85 -1.87
CA ALA A 14 21.34 -1.53 -1.83
C ALA A 14 21.99 -1.24 -0.46
N LYS A 15 21.30 -1.56 0.65
CA LYS A 15 21.86 -1.46 2.01
C LYS A 15 23.09 -2.36 2.17
N LYS A 16 23.03 -3.62 1.71
CA LYS A 16 24.17 -4.56 1.76
C LYS A 16 25.35 -4.11 0.90
N ALA A 17 25.10 -3.36 -0.16
CA ALA A 17 26.13 -2.73 -0.99
C ALA A 17 26.74 -1.45 -0.36
N GLY A 18 26.27 -1.04 0.82
CA GLY A 18 26.78 0.15 1.52
C GLY A 18 26.23 1.47 1.00
N LEU A 19 25.14 1.47 0.24
CA LEU A 19 24.47 2.69 -0.20
C LEU A 19 23.62 3.27 0.95
N ASP A 20 23.52 4.60 0.97
CA ASP A 20 22.57 5.30 1.85
C ASP A 20 21.15 5.13 1.28
N VAL A 21 20.29 4.45 2.04
CA VAL A 21 18.91 4.16 1.67
C VAL A 21 17.98 4.82 2.67
N PHE A 22 17.31 5.88 2.24
CA PHE A 22 16.27 6.56 3.01
C PHE A 22 14.90 6.20 2.44
N VAL A 23 13.89 6.17 3.31
CA VAL A 23 12.49 5.93 2.94
C VAL A 23 11.74 7.24 3.12
N GLN A 24 11.12 7.72 2.04
CA GLN A 24 10.23 8.87 2.09
C GLN A 24 8.77 8.36 2.04
N PRO A 25 7.92 8.70 3.02
CA PRO A 25 6.49 8.39 2.94
C PRO A 25 5.89 9.03 1.69
N GLY A 26 5.30 8.22 0.83
CA GLY A 26 4.60 8.70 -0.35
C GLY A 26 3.19 9.18 -0.03
N PHE A 27 2.69 10.16 -0.78
CA PHE A 27 1.29 10.59 -0.74
C PHE A 27 0.45 9.77 -1.73
N ASN A 28 0.49 8.44 -1.59
CA ASN A 28 -0.18 7.50 -2.48
C ASN A 28 -0.69 6.27 -1.73
N ALA A 29 -1.76 5.68 -2.26
CA ALA A 29 -2.33 4.42 -1.78
C ALA A 29 -2.65 3.52 -2.98
N ALA A 30 -2.53 2.21 -2.81
CA ALA A 30 -3.00 1.22 -3.76
C ALA A 30 -4.38 0.72 -3.33
N ASN A 31 -5.32 0.59 -4.27
CA ASN A 31 -6.68 0.16 -3.99
C ASN A 31 -7.16 -0.95 -4.93
N LEU A 32 -8.09 -1.76 -4.41
CA LEU A 32 -8.87 -2.71 -5.18
C LEU A 32 -10.24 -2.08 -5.49
N SER A 33 -10.52 -1.84 -6.76
CA SER A 33 -11.82 -1.30 -7.19
C SER A 33 -12.77 -2.42 -7.55
N LEU A 34 -13.94 -2.46 -6.90
CA LEU A 34 -15.02 -3.38 -7.23
C LEU A 34 -16.09 -2.65 -8.04
N ASN A 35 -16.54 -3.26 -9.14
CA ASN A 35 -17.66 -2.72 -9.91
C ASN A 35 -18.98 -3.12 -9.25
N VAL A 36 -19.52 -2.23 -8.43
CA VAL A 36 -20.78 -2.44 -7.67
C VAL A 36 -22.04 -2.45 -8.53
N ASN A 37 -21.93 -2.29 -9.86
CA ASN A 37 -23.06 -2.44 -10.79
C ASN A 37 -23.10 -3.83 -11.46
N LYS A 38 -22.29 -4.77 -10.98
CA LYS A 38 -22.17 -6.12 -11.56
C LYS A 38 -22.25 -7.17 -10.46
N ALA A 39 -23.19 -8.10 -10.61
CA ALA A 39 -23.27 -9.28 -9.75
C ALA A 39 -21.92 -10.04 -9.73
N PRO A 40 -21.47 -10.53 -8.55
CA PRO A 40 -22.16 -10.48 -7.25
C PRO A 40 -21.86 -9.22 -6.41
N PHE A 41 -21.12 -8.24 -6.93
CA PHE A 41 -20.70 -7.04 -6.18
C PHE A 41 -21.77 -5.95 -6.10
N ASP A 42 -22.93 -6.15 -6.73
CA ASP A 42 -24.15 -5.35 -6.53
C ASP A 42 -24.85 -5.65 -5.18
N ASN A 43 -24.38 -6.65 -4.44
CA ASN A 43 -24.78 -6.90 -3.05
C ASN A 43 -23.72 -6.39 -2.07
N ASP A 44 -24.08 -5.42 -1.24
CA ASP A 44 -23.18 -4.81 -0.26
C ASP A 44 -22.51 -5.81 0.69
N LYS A 45 -23.21 -6.89 1.04
CA LYS A 45 -22.65 -7.95 1.92
C LYS A 45 -21.52 -8.71 1.24
N VAL A 46 -21.56 -8.85 -0.09
CA VAL A 46 -20.47 -9.47 -0.87
C VAL A 46 -19.26 -8.53 -0.90
N VAL A 47 -19.50 -7.23 -1.07
CA VAL A 47 -18.44 -6.21 -1.00
C VAL A 47 -17.77 -6.21 0.38
N GLU A 48 -18.55 -6.24 1.45
CA GLU A 48 -18.06 -6.35 2.83
C GLU A 48 -17.26 -7.64 3.05
N ALA A 49 -17.77 -8.78 2.60
CA ALA A 49 -17.06 -10.06 2.67
C ALA A 49 -15.69 -10.00 1.97
N VAL A 50 -15.60 -9.39 0.79
CA VAL A 50 -14.31 -9.18 0.11
C VAL A 50 -13.37 -8.29 0.92
N ARG A 51 -13.86 -7.19 1.51
CA ARG A 51 -13.01 -6.30 2.32
C ARG A 51 -12.35 -7.03 3.50
N HIS A 52 -13.08 -7.95 4.13
CA HIS A 52 -12.58 -8.76 5.25
C HIS A 52 -11.75 -9.97 4.81
N ALA A 53 -12.00 -10.52 3.63
CA ALA A 53 -11.23 -11.64 3.08
C ALA A 53 -9.81 -11.24 2.62
N VAL A 54 -9.58 -9.95 2.34
CA VAL A 54 -8.28 -9.46 1.87
C VAL A 54 -7.32 -9.20 3.03
N ASN A 55 -6.21 -9.95 3.05
CA ASN A 55 -5.09 -9.70 3.96
C ASN A 55 -4.17 -8.60 3.41
N ARG A 56 -4.38 -7.36 3.88
CA ARG A 56 -3.56 -6.20 3.45
C ARG A 56 -2.10 -6.31 3.88
N GLU A 57 -1.83 -6.90 5.03
CA GLU A 57 -0.48 -7.09 5.54
C GLU A 57 0.35 -8.01 4.64
N GLU A 58 -0.27 -9.02 4.04
CA GLU A 58 0.42 -9.89 3.08
C GLU A 58 0.89 -9.10 1.85
N PHE A 59 0.10 -8.13 1.35
CA PHE A 59 0.54 -7.26 0.26
C PHE A 59 1.69 -6.36 0.66
N VAL A 60 1.66 -5.78 1.87
CA VAL A 60 2.78 -5.00 2.39
C VAL A 60 4.06 -5.85 2.40
N GLN A 61 3.98 -7.07 2.91
CA GLN A 61 5.13 -7.98 3.01
C GLN A 61 5.63 -8.46 1.64
N LYS A 62 4.74 -8.78 0.70
CA LYS A 62 5.10 -9.44 -0.57
C LYS A 62 5.34 -8.47 -1.73
N LEU A 63 4.61 -7.36 -1.78
CA LEU A 63 4.72 -6.39 -2.88
C LEU A 63 5.67 -5.27 -2.53
N THR A 64 5.59 -4.74 -1.31
CA THR A 64 6.42 -3.61 -0.87
C THR A 64 7.62 -4.04 -0.03
N PHE A 65 7.78 -5.34 0.24
CA PHE A 65 8.87 -5.87 1.07
C PHE A 65 8.98 -5.18 2.44
N GLY A 66 7.83 -4.77 3.01
CA GLY A 66 7.74 -4.07 4.30
C GLY A 66 7.98 -2.57 4.26
N TYR A 67 8.11 -1.95 3.08
CA TYR A 67 8.30 -0.50 2.91
C TYR A 67 6.99 0.30 2.79
N GLY A 68 5.84 -0.37 2.86
CA GLY A 68 4.51 0.27 2.94
C GLY A 68 3.82 0.01 4.27
N GLU A 69 2.59 0.51 4.39
CA GLU A 69 1.69 0.26 5.52
C GLU A 69 0.30 -0.15 5.02
N ALA A 70 -0.39 -0.98 5.78
CA ALA A 70 -1.79 -1.27 5.50
C ALA A 70 -2.65 -0.05 5.85
N THR A 71 -3.64 0.24 5.02
CA THR A 71 -4.56 1.38 5.21
C THR A 71 -5.98 1.03 4.78
N ASP A 72 -6.95 1.73 5.35
CA ASP A 72 -8.36 1.75 4.98
C ASP A 72 -8.79 3.07 4.32
N GLN A 73 -7.87 4.05 4.22
CA GLN A 73 -8.10 5.36 3.61
C GLN A 73 -6.97 5.74 2.63
N PRO A 74 -7.24 6.60 1.64
CA PRO A 74 -6.23 6.98 0.64
C PRO A 74 -5.21 7.99 1.16
N PHE A 75 -5.46 8.59 2.33
CA PHE A 75 -4.62 9.63 2.91
C PHE A 75 -3.69 9.02 3.96
N PRO A 76 -2.36 9.22 3.88
CA PRO A 76 -1.47 8.75 4.92
C PRO A 76 -1.55 9.64 6.17
N LYS A 77 -1.09 9.10 7.30
CA LYS A 77 -1.06 9.82 8.56
C LYS A 77 -0.29 11.14 8.43
N GLY A 78 -0.90 12.23 8.90
CA GLY A 78 -0.33 13.58 8.83
C GLY A 78 -0.69 14.36 7.56
N TYR A 79 -1.39 13.76 6.59
CA TYR A 79 -2.01 14.49 5.50
C TYR A 79 -3.24 15.28 5.99
N VAL A 80 -3.54 16.43 5.39
CA VAL A 80 -4.63 17.33 5.84
C VAL A 80 -6.02 16.70 5.81
N ALA A 81 -6.24 15.72 4.93
CA ALA A 81 -7.50 15.00 4.80
C ALA A 81 -7.51 13.64 5.51
N TYR A 82 -6.49 13.34 6.32
CA TYR A 82 -6.43 12.11 7.12
C TYR A 82 -7.52 12.11 8.20
N ASP A 83 -8.27 11.01 8.29
CA ASP A 83 -9.32 10.81 9.30
C ASP A 83 -8.84 9.75 10.34
N PRO A 84 -8.57 10.14 11.60
CA PRO A 84 -7.92 9.28 12.59
C PRO A 84 -8.77 8.15 13.18
#